data_AF-A0A512M1X3-F1
#
_entry.id   AF-A0A512M1X3-F1
#
_cell.length_a   1.000
_cell.length_b   1.000
_cell.length_c   1.000
_cell.angle_alpha   90.00
_cell.angle_beta   90.00
_cell.angle_gamma   90.00
#
_symmetry.space_group_name_H-M   'P 1'
#
loop_
_entity.id
_entity.type
_entity.pdbx_description
1 polymer ?
#
loop_
_entity_poly.entity_id
_entity_poly.type
_entity_poly.pdbx_seq_one_letter_code
_entity_poly.pdbx_strand_id
1 'polypeptide(L)' 'MMKMLRFLVIPAVLLLSSCAEHLTRVKQYERGNLANPIMDPARDPLFMAMSQHAYFSREGTFGGGGLGGGGCGCN' A
#
# COMPACT_ATOMS: atom_id res chain seq x y z
N MET A 1 -27.76 -28.91 9.09
CA MET A 1 -27.68 -27.44 8.90
C MET A 1 -26.35 -26.98 8.29
N MET A 2 -25.19 -27.37 8.82
CA MET A 2 -23.85 -26.92 8.34
C MET A 2 -23.53 -27.27 6.87
N LYS A 3 -24.05 -28.39 6.35
CA LYS A 3 -23.86 -28.80 4.95
C LYS A 3 -24.58 -27.83 3.98
N MET A 4 -25.78 -27.36 4.33
CA MET A 4 -26.56 -26.41 3.55
C MET A 4 -25.88 -25.03 3.50
N LEU A 5 -25.26 -24.61 4.61
CA LEU A 5 -24.47 -23.37 4.66
C LEU A 5 -23.26 -23.43 3.73
N ARG A 6 -22.57 -24.58 3.64
CA ARG A 6 -21.46 -24.77 2.69
C ARG A 6 -21.90 -24.67 1.22
N PHE A 7 -23.08 -25.20 0.89
CA PHE A 7 -23.65 -25.09 -0.47
C PHE A 7 -23.97 -23.65 -0.86
N LEU A 8 -24.28 -22.77 0.09
CA LEU A 8 -24.54 -21.35 -0.17
C LEU A 8 -23.27 -20.50 -0.24
N VAL A 9 -22.28 -20.78 0.62
CA VAL A 9 -21.07 -19.95 0.76
C VAL A 9 -20.07 -20.12 -0.38
N ILE A 10 -19.91 -21.34 -0.90
CA ILE A 10 -18.94 -21.63 -1.98
C ILE A 10 -19.23 -20.84 -3.27
N PRO A 11 -20.46 -20.81 -3.83
CA PRO A 11 -20.74 -20.02 -5.03
C PRO A 11 -20.64 -18.51 -4.78
N ALA A 12 -20.93 -18.03 -3.56
CA ALA A 12 -20.82 -16.61 -3.22
C ALA A 12 -19.36 -16.10 -3.27
N VAL A 13 -18.40 -16.91 -2.81
CA VAL A 13 -16.96 -16.55 -2.85
C VAL A 13 -16.42 -16.52 -4.29
N LEU A 14 -16.90 -17.41 -5.16
CA LEU A 14 -16.49 -17.43 -6.57
C LEU A 14 -16.97 -16.21 -7.37
N LEU A 15 -18.10 -15.60 -6.98
CA LEU A 15 -18.60 -14.38 -7.61
C LEU A 15 -17.78 -13.13 -7.22
N LEU A 16 -17.00 -13.19 -6.14
CA LEU A 16 -16.16 -12.09 -5.66
C LEU A 16 -14.73 -12.11 -6.25
N SER A 17 -14.33 -13.18 -6.95
CA SER A 17 -12.95 -13.35 -7.43
C SER A 17 -12.66 -12.85 -8.86
N SER A 18 -13.63 -12.25 -9.55
CA SER A 18 -13.52 -11.99 -11.00
C SER A 18 -12.87 -10.66 -11.40
N CYS A 19 -12.48 -9.79 -10.47
CA CYS A 19 -11.91 -8.49 -10.84
C CYS A 19 -10.42 -8.54 -11.21
N ALA A 20 -9.68 -9.62 -10.93
CA ALA A 20 -8.21 -9.60 -11.02
C ALA A 20 -7.66 -9.70 -12.44
N GLU A 21 -8.29 -10.48 -13.32
CA GLU A 21 -7.78 -10.76 -14.67
C GLU A 21 -8.13 -9.68 -15.70
N HIS A 22 -9.23 -8.95 -15.47
CA HIS A 22 -9.68 -7.88 -16.38
C HIS A 22 -9.12 -6.49 -16.03
N LEU A 23 -8.29 -6.40 -14.98
CA LEU A 23 -7.59 -5.15 -14.67
C LEU A 23 -6.46 -4.95 -15.68
N THR A 24 -6.50 -3.82 -16.39
CA THR A 24 -5.41 -3.37 -17.24
C THR A 24 -4.15 -3.17 -16.38
N ARG A 25 -3.25 -4.15 -16.41
CA ARG A 25 -1.95 -4.06 -15.75
C ARG A 25 -1.05 -3.15 -16.58
N VAL A 26 -0.93 -1.90 -16.14
CA VAL A 26 0.05 -0.95 -16.69
C VAL A 26 1.45 -1.51 -16.45
N LYS A 27 2.28 -1.58 -17.50
CA LYS A 27 3.65 -2.08 -17.36
C LYS A 27 4.44 -1.15 -16.45
N GLN A 28 5.45 -1.67 -15.74
CA GLN A 28 6.19 -0.90 -14.74
C GLN A 28 6.73 0.43 -15.29
N TYR A 29 7.23 0.42 -16.52
CA TYR A 29 7.75 1.62 -17.19
C TYR A 29 6.68 2.57 -17.72
N GLU A 30 5.45 2.11 -17.92
CA GLU A 30 4.31 2.95 -18.34
C GLU A 30 3.71 3.74 -17.15
N ARG A 31 4.03 3.33 -15.91
CA ARG A 31 3.56 4.02 -14.69
C ARG A 31 4.01 5.48 -14.62
N GLY A 32 5.19 5.79 -15.16
CA GLY A 32 5.68 7.17 -15.23
C GLY A 32 4.75 8.11 -16.02
N ASN A 33 3.99 7.58 -16.99
CA ASN A 33 3.06 8.37 -17.79
C ASN A 33 1.78 8.75 -17.03
N LEU A 34 1.46 8.01 -15.98
CA LEU A 34 0.33 8.28 -15.08
C LEU A 34 0.75 9.05 -13.82
N ALA A 35 2.06 9.13 -13.56
CA ALA A 35 2.60 9.86 -12.42
C ALA A 35 2.54 11.37 -12.71
N ASN A 36 1.73 12.09 -11.93
CA ASN A 36 1.72 13.55 -11.97
C ASN A 36 2.98 14.07 -11.25
N PRO A 37 3.63 15.16 -11.70
CA PRO A 37 4.75 15.78 -10.98
C PRO A 37 4.50 16.08 -9.49
N ILE A 38 3.24 16.26 -9.08
CA ILE A 38 2.88 16.44 -7.66
C ILE A 38 3.07 15.18 -6.81
N MET A 39 3.09 14.00 -7.43
CA MET A 39 3.32 12.72 -6.75
C MET A 39 4.80 12.45 -6.49
N ASP A 40 5.70 13.32 -6.98
CA ASP A 40 7.13 13.21 -6.71
C ASP A 40 7.41 13.53 -5.23
N PRO A 41 7.88 12.56 -4.43
CA PRO A 41 8.20 12.77 -3.02
C PRO A 41 9.37 13.75 -2.81
N ALA A 42 10.21 13.97 -3.83
CA ALA A 42 11.32 14.91 -3.78
C ALA A 42 10.91 16.36 -4.14
N ARG A 43 9.65 16.59 -4.56
CA ARG A 43 9.16 17.92 -4.98
C ARG A 43 9.25 18.96 -3.87
N ASP A 44 9.00 18.56 -2.62
CA ASP A 44 9.06 19.43 -1.46
C ASP A 44 9.81 18.73 -0.31
N PRO A 45 11.09 19.08 -0.09
CA PRO A 45 11.92 18.42 0.92
C PRO A 45 11.45 18.73 2.35
N LEU A 46 10.82 19.89 2.59
CA LEU A 46 10.30 20.24 3.91
C LEU A 46 9.08 19.39 4.24
N PHE A 47 8.13 19.29 3.29
CA PHE A 47 6.96 18.43 3.45
C PHE A 47 7.36 16.96 3.63
N MET A 48 8.36 16.49 2.88
CA MET A 48 8.90 15.15 3.05
C MET A 48 9.47 14.94 4.46
N ALA A 49 10.30 15.85 4.97
CA ALA A 49 10.86 15.74 6.31
C ALA A 49 9.79 15.75 7.41
N MET A 50 8.79 16.63 7.30
CA MET A 50 7.70 16.71 8.28
C MET A 50 6.81 15.47 8.29
N SER A 51 6.46 14.95 7.11
CA SER A 51 5.63 13.75 6.99
C SER A 51 6.36 12.51 7.52
N GLN A 52 7.66 12.37 7.24
CA GLN A 52 8.50 11.31 7.80
C GLN A 52 8.59 11.41 9.33
N HIS A 53 8.80 12.62 9.87
CA HIS A 53 8.82 12.83 11.32
C HIS A 53 7.50 12.42 11.98
N ALA A 54 6.35 12.83 11.42
CA ALA A 54 5.04 12.46 11.93
C ALA A 54 4.77 10.96 11.83
N TYR A 55 5.18 10.34 10.73
CA TYR A 55 5.04 8.90 10.49
C TYR A 55 5.86 8.08 11.50
N PHE A 56 7.15 8.37 11.67
CA PHE A 56 8.00 7.65 12.63
C PHE A 56 7.65 7.95 14.09
N SER A 57 7.11 9.14 14.39
CA SER A 57 6.58 9.42 15.72
C SER A 57 5.38 8.54 16.07
N ARG A 58 4.61 8.09 15.06
CA ARG A 58 3.42 7.23 15.24
C ARG A 58 3.74 5.75 15.11
N GLU A 59 4.64 5.39 14.20
CA GLU A 59 4.93 4.01 13.80
C GLU A 59 6.40 3.64 14.07
N GLY A 60 6.99 4.23 15.12
CA GLY A 60 8.42 4.07 15.45
C GLY A 60 8.91 2.63 15.60
N THR A 61 7.99 1.68 15.83
CA THR A 61 8.30 0.25 15.89
C THR A 61 8.60 -0.39 14.53
N PHE A 62 8.29 0.26 13.41
CA PHE A 62 8.50 -0.29 12.06
C PHE A 62 9.85 0.12 11.42
N GLY A 63 10.60 1.01 12.06
CA GLY A 63 11.89 1.48 11.57
C GLY A 63 11.76 2.51 10.44
N GLY A 64 12.73 3.42 10.36
CA GLY A 64 12.76 4.52 9.42
C GLY A 64 13.34 4.23 8.04
N GLY A 65 13.01 5.08 7.05
CA GLY A 65 13.47 4.97 5.66
C GLY A 65 14.96 5.32 5.42
N GLY A 66 15.77 5.44 6.48
CA GLY A 66 17.19 5.79 6.43
C GLY A 66 18.11 4.65 6.92
N LEU A 67 19.43 4.84 6.73
CA LEU A 67 20.50 3.97 7.21
C LEU A 67 20.58 4.01 8.75
N GLY A 68 19.62 3.38 9.42
CA GLY A 68 19.41 3.49 10.87
C GLY A 68 17.97 3.23 11.32
N GLY A 69 17.09 2.77 10.43
CA GLY A 69 15.69 2.44 10.73
C GLY A 69 15.52 1.21 11.64
N GLY A 70 15.99 1.28 12.88
CA GLY A 70 15.67 0.33 13.92
C GLY A 70 14.27 0.59 14.46
N GLY A 71 13.39 -0.40 14.37
CA GLY A 71 12.00 -0.39 14.82
C GLY A 71 11.81 -0.33 16.34
N CYS A 72 12.52 0.55 17.02
CA CYS A 72 12.31 0.89 18.44
C CYS A 72 11.85 2.34 18.65
N GLY A 73 11.71 3.14 17.59
CA GLY A 73 11.26 4.53 17.63
C GLY A 73 12.33 5.56 17.98
N CYS A 74 13.58 5.15 18.18
CA CYS A 74 14.71 6.04 18.40
C CYS A 74 15.36 6.42 17.07
N ASN A 75 14.75 7.32 16.29
CA ASN A 75 15.44 8.06 15.21
C ASN A 75 15.71 9.50 15.64
#